data_AF-A0A971GIH8-F1
#
_entry.id   AF-A0A971GIH8-F1
#
_cell.length_a   1.000
_cell.length_b   1.000
_cell.length_c   1.000
_cell.angle_alpha   90.00
_cell.angle_beta   90.00
_cell.angle_gamma   90.00
#
_symmetry.space_group_name_H-M   'P 1'
#
loop_
_entity.id
_entity.type
_entity.pdbx_description
1 polymer ?
#
loop_
_entity_poly.entity_id
_entity_poly.type
_entity_poly.pdbx_seq_one_letter_code
_entity_poly.pdbx_strand_id
1 'polypeptide(L)'
;MSGLKFSFIVLSILSLSGAFTACSEGIMGQQWRCGENDIILGFKVSYDSNKATSGSVPVDDIIYQTGDEVIIKGNPGRLINGDLCLKGWYVLDEGVETYYTVGNKYRVVDRDLTLTA
;
A
#
# COMPACT_ATOMS: atom_id res chain seq x y z
N MET A 1 52.27 -12.28 -29.32
CA MET A 1 51.99 -11.56 -28.05
C MET A 1 50.65 -12.09 -27.53
N SER A 2 50.61 -13.35 -27.11
CA SER A 2 50.54 -13.77 -25.70
C SER A 2 49.26 -13.27 -25.01
N GLY A 3 48.17 -14.02 -25.22
CA GLY A 3 46.93 -13.89 -24.45
C GLY A 3 47.10 -14.45 -23.04
N LEU A 4 46.71 -13.67 -22.04
CA LEU A 4 46.70 -14.07 -20.63
C LEU A 4 45.36 -14.72 -20.28
N LYS A 5 45.45 -15.97 -19.81
CA LYS A 5 44.36 -16.75 -19.22
C LYS A 5 44.19 -16.34 -17.76
N PHE A 6 42.97 -15.99 -17.33
CA PHE A 6 42.61 -15.97 -15.91
C PHE A 6 41.66 -17.13 -15.60
N SER A 7 42.17 -18.05 -14.78
CA SER A 7 41.54 -19.27 -14.30
C SER A 7 40.72 -18.94 -13.05
N PHE A 8 39.40 -19.08 -13.11
CA PHE A 8 38.55 -19.04 -11.92
C PHE A 8 38.19 -20.49 -11.55
N ILE A 9 38.90 -21.00 -10.54
CA ILE A 9 38.65 -22.32 -9.94
C ILE A 9 37.30 -22.27 -9.24
N VAL A 10 36.37 -23.10 -9.70
CA VAL A 10 35.05 -23.33 -9.09
C VAL A 10 35.27 -24.08 -7.78
N LEU A 11 35.00 -23.45 -6.63
CA LEU A 11 34.97 -24.13 -5.34
C LEU A 11 33.52 -24.47 -4.97
N SER A 12 33.29 -25.76 -4.80
CA SER A 12 32.02 -26.43 -4.57
C SER A 12 31.32 -25.99 -3.28
N ILE A 13 30.06 -25.55 -3.38
CA ILE A 13 29.06 -25.78 -2.34
C ILE A 13 27.78 -26.32 -3.00
N LEU A 14 27.46 -27.59 -2.73
CA LEU A 14 26.14 -28.14 -2.95
C LEU A 14 25.20 -27.55 -1.89
N SER A 15 24.27 -26.69 -2.29
CA SER A 15 23.01 -26.51 -1.57
C SER A 15 21.86 -26.58 -2.56
N LEU A 16 21.12 -27.68 -2.47
CA LEU A 16 19.93 -28.01 -3.23
C LEU A 16 18.73 -27.21 -2.68
N SER A 17 18.11 -26.35 -3.49
CA SER A 17 16.65 -26.18 -3.67
C SER A 17 16.24 -24.77 -4.15
N GLY A 18 15.43 -24.73 -5.23
CA GLY A 18 14.42 -23.70 -5.56
C GLY A 18 14.93 -22.28 -5.93
N ALA A 19 15.30 -21.93 -7.16
CA ALA A 19 14.49 -21.68 -8.36
C ALA A 19 13.99 -20.22 -8.56
N PHE A 20 14.29 -19.70 -9.76
CA PHE A 20 13.73 -18.59 -10.56
C PHE A 20 14.17 -17.12 -10.33
N THR A 21 15.06 -16.72 -11.24
CA THR A 21 15.11 -15.49 -12.05
C THR A 21 14.70 -14.15 -11.43
N ALA A 22 15.69 -13.28 -11.22
CA ALA A 22 15.59 -11.89 -11.64
C ALA A 22 16.77 -11.58 -12.59
N CYS A 23 16.47 -10.96 -13.72
CA CYS A 23 17.38 -10.73 -14.83
C CYS A 23 18.52 -9.73 -14.52
N SER A 24 19.69 -10.08 -15.08
CA SER A 24 20.91 -9.31 -15.40
C SER A 24 21.67 -8.59 -14.28
N GLU A 25 22.97 -8.92 -14.20
CA GLU A 25 24.04 -8.05 -13.70
C GLU A 25 24.49 -7.03 -14.78
N GLY A 26 25.13 -5.96 -14.33
CA GLY A 26 25.15 -4.64 -14.96
C GLY A 26 25.93 -3.72 -14.05
N ILE A 27 27.23 -3.73 -14.37
CA ILE A 27 28.23 -2.66 -14.29
C ILE A 27 28.42 -1.91 -12.97
N MET A 28 29.64 -2.08 -12.43
CA MET A 28 30.29 -1.11 -11.54
C MET A 28 30.00 0.32 -12.01
N GLY A 29 29.29 1.08 -11.17
CA GLY A 29 29.20 2.53 -11.28
C GLY A 29 27.82 3.14 -11.53
N GLN A 30 26.76 2.36 -11.76
CA GLN A 30 25.40 2.91 -11.77
C GLN A 30 24.41 1.98 -11.06
N GLN A 31 23.65 2.56 -10.13
CA GLN A 31 22.63 1.89 -9.35
C GLN A 31 21.50 1.38 -10.24
N TRP A 32 21.15 0.11 -10.08
CA TRP A 32 20.06 -0.58 -10.75
C TRP A 32 18.71 0.08 -10.54
N ARG A 33 18.25 0.86 -11.51
CA ARG A 33 16.85 1.30 -11.57
C ARG A 33 16.16 0.49 -12.67
N CYS A 34 15.32 -0.47 -12.26
CA CYS A 34 14.25 -0.94 -13.13
C CYS A 34 13.38 0.28 -13.46
N GLY A 35 13.29 0.67 -14.74
CA GLY A 35 12.35 1.67 -15.26
C GLY A 35 12.22 2.97 -14.47
N GLU A 36 13.02 3.98 -14.80
CA GLU A 36 12.72 5.37 -14.43
C GLU A 36 11.53 5.88 -15.25
N ASN A 37 10.34 5.47 -14.78
CA ASN A 37 9.05 6.15 -14.79
C ASN A 37 8.29 5.44 -13.68
N ASP A 38 8.81 5.56 -12.45
CA ASP A 38 8.15 5.03 -11.27
C ASP A 38 6.91 5.90 -11.08
N ILE A 39 5.84 5.56 -11.80
CA ILE A 39 4.52 6.07 -11.49
C ILE A 39 4.26 5.44 -10.13
N ILE A 40 4.55 6.19 -9.08
CA ILE A 40 4.15 5.83 -7.74
C ILE A 40 2.63 5.77 -7.79
N LEU A 41 2.10 4.55 -7.94
CA LEU A 41 0.67 4.30 -7.96
C LEU A 41 0.20 4.48 -6.53
N GLY A 42 -0.27 5.70 -6.29
CA GLY A 42 -0.73 6.16 -5.00
C GLY A 42 -2.24 6.07 -4.90
N PHE A 43 -2.71 5.58 -3.76
CA PHE A 43 -4.13 5.44 -3.44
C PHE A 43 -4.50 6.41 -2.33
N LYS A 44 -5.69 6.97 -2.47
CA LYS A 44 -6.26 7.93 -1.52
C LYS A 44 -7.24 7.23 -0.60
N VAL A 45 -7.30 7.74 0.62
CA VAL A 45 -8.33 7.37 1.60
C VAL A 45 -9.28 8.55 1.72
N SER A 46 -10.55 8.30 1.45
CA SER A 46 -11.61 9.30 1.56
C SER A 46 -12.66 8.85 2.56
N TYR A 47 -13.24 9.82 3.26
CA TYR A 47 -14.32 9.59 4.22
C TYR A 47 -15.60 10.21 3.67
N ASP A 48 -16.64 9.40 3.54
CA ASP A 48 -17.96 9.80 3.05
C ASP A 48 -18.91 9.93 4.25
N SER A 49 -19.53 11.11 4.39
CA SER A 49 -20.46 11.41 5.49
C SER A 49 -21.78 10.66 5.38
N ASN A 50 -22.01 9.95 4.28
CA ASN A 50 -23.25 9.30 3.91
C ASN A 50 -24.42 10.30 3.96
N LYS A 51 -25.40 10.05 4.84
CA LYS A 51 -26.59 10.89 5.03
C LYS A 51 -26.52 11.77 6.29
N ALA A 52 -25.32 12.02 6.83
CA ALA A 52 -25.18 12.89 7.98
C ALA A 52 -25.79 14.28 7.71
N THR A 53 -26.57 14.78 8.66
CA THR A 53 -27.25 16.07 8.61
C THR A 53 -26.39 17.19 9.22
N SER A 54 -25.34 16.85 9.97
CA SER A 54 -24.38 17.82 10.51
C SER A 54 -23.03 17.19 10.82
N GLY A 55 -22.04 18.03 11.09
CA GLY A 55 -20.66 17.64 11.38
C GLY A 55 -19.76 17.64 10.15
N SER A 56 -18.56 17.09 10.29
CA SER A 56 -17.59 16.97 9.19
C SER A 56 -16.83 15.66 9.28
N VAL A 57 -16.46 15.13 8.11
CA VAL A 57 -15.59 13.97 7.98
C VAL A 57 -14.13 14.36 8.27
N PRO A 58 -13.29 13.43 8.76
CA PRO A 58 -11.86 13.67 8.84
C PRO A 58 -11.24 13.76 7.44
N VAL A 59 -10.13 14.48 7.33
CA VAL A 59 -9.34 14.59 6.10
C VAL A 59 -8.14 13.65 6.19
N ASP A 60 -7.82 12.96 5.10
CA ASP A 60 -6.61 12.16 4.96
C ASP A 60 -5.83 12.52 3.69
N ASP A 61 -4.79 13.32 3.86
CA ASP A 61 -3.96 13.83 2.76
C ASP A 61 -2.78 12.92 2.43
N ILE A 62 -2.69 11.76 3.10
CA ILE A 62 -1.64 10.77 2.86
C ILE A 62 -1.95 10.01 1.56
N ILE A 63 -0.93 9.85 0.73
CA ILE A 63 -0.96 8.97 -0.43
C ILE A 63 -0.34 7.63 -0.02
N TYR A 64 -1.13 6.57 -0.14
CA TYR A 64 -0.74 5.22 0.26
C TYR A 64 -0.33 4.36 -0.93
N GLN A 65 0.50 3.38 -0.70
CA GLN A 65 0.85 2.34 -1.66
C GLN A 65 0.12 1.03 -1.33
N THR A 66 0.02 0.13 -2.31
CA THR A 66 -0.52 -1.21 -2.05
C THR A 66 0.27 -1.91 -0.95
N GLY A 67 -0.45 -2.39 0.05
CA GLY A 67 0.09 -3.10 1.19
C GLY A 67 0.44 -2.23 2.40
N ASP A 68 0.34 -0.91 2.28
CA ASP A 68 0.41 0.00 3.42
C ASP A 68 -0.76 -0.22 4.39
N GLU A 69 -0.58 0.23 5.63
CA GLU A 69 -1.63 0.21 6.64
C GLU A 69 -2.21 1.61 6.86
N VAL A 70 -3.51 1.75 6.62
CA VAL A 70 -4.30 2.93 7.01
C VAL A 70 -4.82 2.71 8.41
N ILE A 71 -4.59 3.67 9.30
CA ILE A 71 -5.22 3.69 10.63
C ILE A 71 -6.52 4.48 10.51
N ILE A 72 -7.65 3.82 10.73
CA ILE A 72 -8.97 4.43 10.58
C ILE A 72 -9.13 5.59 11.57
N LYS A 73 -9.43 6.77 11.03
CA LYS A 73 -9.59 8.01 11.80
C LYS A 73 -10.92 8.01 12.56
N GLY A 74 -10.90 8.68 13.71
CA GLY A 74 -12.10 8.94 14.48
C GLY A 74 -13.01 9.97 13.80
N ASN A 75 -14.01 10.44 14.54
CA ASN A 75 -14.97 11.44 14.08
C ASN A 75 -14.80 12.77 14.86
N PRO A 76 -13.70 13.53 14.66
CA PRO A 76 -13.46 14.78 15.38
C PRO A 76 -14.51 15.85 15.02
N GLY A 77 -15.03 15.80 13.78
CA GLY A 77 -16.06 16.70 13.29
C GLY A 77 -17.47 16.40 13.78
N ARG A 78 -17.65 15.37 14.64
CA ARG A 78 -18.92 14.99 15.27
C ARG A 78 -20.07 14.85 14.25
N LEU A 79 -19.86 14.01 13.23
CA LEU A 79 -20.92 13.58 12.32
C LEU A 79 -22.14 13.05 13.06
N ILE A 80 -23.30 13.59 12.68
CA ILE A 80 -24.62 13.24 13.21
C ILE A 80 -25.57 13.05 12.03
N ASN A 81 -26.37 11.97 12.08
CA ASN A 81 -27.50 11.72 11.19
C ASN A 81 -28.79 11.71 12.02
N GLY A 82 -29.54 12.82 11.98
CA GLY A 82 -30.69 13.02 12.88
C GLY A 82 -30.24 13.09 14.34
N ASP A 83 -30.59 12.08 15.13
CA ASP A 83 -30.20 11.95 16.55
C ASP A 83 -29.06 10.93 16.77
N LEU A 84 -28.55 10.30 15.70
CA LEU A 84 -27.52 9.26 15.77
C LEU A 84 -26.12 9.85 15.61
N CYS A 85 -25.23 9.51 16.53
CA CYS A 85 -23.80 9.85 16.45
C CYS A 85 -23.02 8.71 15.80
N LEU A 86 -22.11 9.05 14.87
CA LEU A 86 -21.24 8.08 14.22
C LEU A 86 -20.37 7.31 15.23
N LYS A 87 -20.29 5.99 15.08
CA LYS A 87 -19.47 5.10 15.93
C LYS A 87 -18.30 4.43 15.19
N GLY A 88 -18.30 4.46 13.86
CA GLY A 88 -17.31 3.81 13.03
C GLY A 88 -17.63 4.04 11.55
N TRP A 89 -16.97 3.31 10.68
CA TRP A 89 -17.02 3.47 9.24
C TRP A 89 -17.19 2.12 8.56
N TYR A 90 -17.92 2.08 7.46
CA TYR A 90 -18.04 0.90 6.61
C TYR A 90 -17.08 1.02 5.42
N VAL A 91 -16.39 -0.08 5.13
CA VAL A 91 -15.61 -0.25 3.90
C VAL A 91 -16.32 -1.28 3.04
N LEU A 92 -16.65 -0.92 1.81
CA LEU A 92 -17.14 -1.85 0.79
C LEU A 92 -15.95 -2.39 0.00
N ASP A 93 -15.58 -3.62 0.26
CA ASP A 93 -14.46 -4.30 -0.40
C ASP A 93 -14.98 -5.54 -1.14
N GLU A 94 -14.80 -5.60 -2.46
CA GLU A 94 -15.27 -6.72 -3.30
C GLU A 94 -16.77 -7.06 -3.13
N GLY A 95 -17.61 -6.06 -2.80
CA GLY A 95 -19.03 -6.25 -2.57
C GLY A 95 -19.40 -6.65 -1.13
N VAL A 96 -18.42 -6.74 -0.23
CA VAL A 96 -18.63 -7.05 1.19
C VAL A 96 -18.41 -5.79 2.02
N GLU A 97 -19.44 -5.39 2.79
CA GLU A 97 -19.32 -4.29 3.75
C GLU A 97 -18.74 -4.78 5.07
N THR A 98 -17.64 -4.16 5.50
CA THR A 98 -16.99 -4.44 6.78
C THR A 98 -16.96 -3.20 7.65
N TYR A 99 -17.32 -3.34 8.92
CA TYR A 99 -17.36 -2.24 9.88
C TYR A 99 -16.03 -2.06 10.61
N TYR A 100 -15.52 -0.84 10.62
CA TYR A 100 -14.27 -0.43 11.27
C TYR A 100 -14.50 0.66 12.30
N THR A 101 -13.82 0.54 13.44
CA THR A 101 -13.78 1.55 14.49
C THR A 101 -12.46 2.32 14.47
N VAL A 102 -12.42 3.45 15.19
CA VAL A 102 -11.20 4.27 15.30
C VAL A 102 -10.00 3.44 15.76
N GLY A 103 -8.86 3.64 15.10
CA GLY A 103 -7.62 2.92 15.41
C GLY A 103 -7.55 1.50 14.83
N ASN A 104 -8.63 0.99 14.23
CA ASN A 104 -8.52 -0.22 13.40
C ASN A 104 -7.62 0.06 12.21
N LYS A 105 -7.04 -1.02 11.67
CA LYS A 105 -6.15 -0.95 10.52
C LYS A 105 -6.83 -1.53 9.29
N TYR A 106 -6.68 -0.86 8.16
CA TYR A 106 -7.06 -1.36 6.85
C TYR A 106 -5.81 -1.48 5.98
N ARG A 107 -5.64 -2.64 5.33
CA ARG A 107 -4.53 -2.85 4.41
C ARG A 107 -4.91 -2.34 3.03
N VAL A 108 -4.15 -1.37 2.52
CA VAL A 108 -4.43 -0.76 1.22
C VAL A 108 -4.25 -1.78 0.11
N VAL A 109 -5.25 -1.84 -0.76
CA VAL A 109 -5.25 -2.66 -1.98
C VAL A 109 -4.87 -1.77 -3.19
N ASP A 110 -4.99 -2.28 -4.40
CA ASP A 110 -4.63 -1.59 -5.64
C ASP A 110 -5.71 -0.59 -6.12
N ARG A 111 -6.41 0.08 -5.20
CA ARG A 111 -7.42 1.10 -5.50
C ARG A 111 -7.64 2.07 -4.34
N ASP A 112 -8.28 3.20 -4.65
CA ASP A 112 -8.71 4.17 -3.64
C ASP A 112 -9.71 3.55 -2.66
N LEU A 113 -9.60 3.97 -1.40
CA LEU A 113 -10.45 3.53 -0.31
C LEU A 113 -11.46 4.63 0.03
N THR A 114 -12.74 4.27 0.10
CA THR A 114 -13.80 5.13 0.64
C THR A 114 -14.40 4.48 1.88
N LEU A 115 -14.43 5.24 2.98
CA LEU A 115 -15.02 4.86 4.26
C LEU A 115 -16.32 5.61 4.46
N THR A 116 -17.43 4.88 4.57
CA THR A 116 -18.78 5.47 4.64
C THR A 116 -19.32 5.46 6.06
N ALA A 117 -19.88 6.58 6.50
CA ALA A 117 -20.50 6.74 7.81
C ALA A 117 -21.82 5.96 7.99
#